data_AF-A0A914NVF9-F1
#
_entry.id   AF-A0A914NVF9-F1
#
_cell.length_a   1.000
_cell.length_b   1.000
_cell.length_c   1.000
_cell.angle_alpha   90.00
_cell.angle_beta   90.00
_cell.angle_gamma   90.00
#
_symmetry.space_group_name_H-M   'P 1'
#
loop_
_entity.id
_entity.type
_entity.pdbx_description
1 polymer ?
#
loop_
_entity_poly.entity_id
_entity_poly.type
_entity_poly.pdbx_seq_one_letter_code
_entity_poly.pdbx_strand_id
1 'polypeptide(L)'
;MIDLPRWAFWNENIFKKQLNKTKTGLAFFGYLIDASPTIRDKNDKWYVSEKELPNEMYPEYMHGSTYFGNSKAITSIMKHTKEVFAIHIEDALYTGILAEKGNVSRYDHADKHFRNGDVYF
;
A
#
# COMPACT_ATOMS: atom_id res chain seq x y z
N MET A 1 7.59 15.34 8.30
CA MET A 1 7.69 14.88 9.71
C MET A 1 6.31 14.36 10.10
N ILE A 2 6.20 13.14 10.64
CA ILE A 2 4.91 12.61 11.11
C ILE A 2 4.56 13.31 12.43
N ASP A 3 3.42 14.01 12.44
CA ASP A 3 2.87 14.66 13.62
C ASP A 3 2.09 13.63 14.47
N LEU A 4 2.60 13.30 15.66
CA LEU A 4 2.04 12.24 16.51
C LEU A 4 0.64 12.58 17.06
N PRO A 5 0.35 13.80 17.55
CA PRO A 5 -1.01 14.26 17.82
C PRO A 5 -1.99 14.05 16.65
N ARG A 6 -1.61 14.48 15.44
CA ARG A 6 -2.41 14.24 14.22
C ARG A 6 -2.62 12.76 13.97
N TRP A 7 -1.56 11.96 14.10
CA TRP A 7 -1.65 10.51 13.95
C TRP A 7 -2.67 9.89 14.93
N ALA A 8 -2.60 10.25 16.20
CA ALA A 8 -3.54 9.76 17.21
C ALA A 8 -4.98 10.16 16.88
N PHE A 9 -5.22 11.41 16.49
CA PHE A 9 -6.54 11.87 16.05
C PHE A 9 -7.06 11.05 14.87
N TRP A 10 -6.25 10.88 13.83
CA TRP A 10 -6.60 10.14 12.62
C TRP A 10 -6.87 8.67 12.89
N ASN A 11 -6.06 8.04 13.74
CA ASN A 11 -6.25 6.66 14.17
C ASN A 11 -7.63 6.47 14.82
N GLU A 12 -8.00 7.32 15.77
CA GLU A 12 -9.28 7.20 16.49
C GLU A 12 -10.49 7.59 15.63
N ASN A 13 -10.35 8.62 14.79
CA ASN A 13 -11.49 9.24 14.15
C ASN A 13 -11.72 8.81 12.71
N ILE A 14 -10.68 8.38 12.00
CA ILE A 14 -10.71 8.10 10.56
C ILE A 14 -10.37 6.63 10.29
N PHE A 15 -9.14 6.21 10.59
CA PHE A 15 -8.63 4.89 10.21
C PHE A 15 -9.41 3.74 10.84
N LYS A 16 -9.67 3.78 12.16
CA LYS A 16 -10.49 2.76 12.83
C LYS A 16 -11.91 2.67 12.26
N LYS A 17 -12.56 3.81 12.01
CA LYS A 17 -13.93 3.84 11.46
C LYS A 17 -13.97 3.27 10.04
N GLN A 18 -12.98 3.58 9.21
CA GLN A 18 -12.87 3.06 7.85
C GLN A 18 -12.55 1.57 7.84
N LEU A 19 -11.65 1.11 8.72
CA LEU A 19 -11.34 -0.31 8.90
C LEU A 19 -12.60 -1.10 9.29
N ASN A 20 -13.41 -0.59 10.22
CA ASN A 20 -14.66 -1.24 10.64
C ASN A 20 -15.72 -1.34 9.53
N LYS A 21 -15.66 -0.46 8.53
CA LYS A 21 -16.53 -0.50 7.34
C LYS A 21 -15.95 -1.37 6.22
N THR A 22 -14.68 -1.74 6.31
CA THR A 22 -14.02 -2.58 5.30
C THR A 22 -14.55 -4.00 5.40
N LYS A 23 -15.10 -4.54 4.31
CA LYS A 23 -15.75 -5.87 4.29
C LYS A 23 -14.86 -6.99 4.85
N THR A 24 -13.57 -6.96 4.52
CA THR A 24 -12.59 -7.97 4.98
C THR A 24 -11.99 -7.62 6.34
N GLY A 25 -12.11 -6.37 6.79
CA GLY A 25 -11.39 -5.85 7.96
C GLY A 25 -9.86 -5.86 7.78
N LEU A 26 -9.37 -5.89 6.54
CA LEU A 26 -7.95 -5.89 6.17
C LEU A 26 -7.70 -4.65 5.32
N ALA A 27 -6.80 -3.77 5.75
CA ALA A 27 -6.51 -2.56 4.98
C ALA A 27 -5.08 -2.06 5.14
N PHE A 28 -4.61 -1.43 4.07
CA PHE A 28 -3.50 -0.49 4.05
C PHE A 28 -4.02 0.95 3.89
N PHE A 29 -3.34 1.90 4.52
CA PHE A 29 -3.57 3.33 4.44
C PHE A 29 -2.28 4.04 4.10
N GLY A 30 -2.34 5.03 3.21
CA GLY A 30 -1.16 5.72 2.72
C GLY A 30 -1.48 6.70 1.60
N TYR A 31 -0.51 6.92 0.73
CA TYR A 31 -0.71 7.57 -0.57
C TYR A 31 -0.87 6.48 -1.63
N LEU A 32 -2.06 6.38 -2.23
CA LEU A 32 -2.34 5.40 -3.27
C LEU A 32 -1.68 5.79 -4.59
N ILE A 33 -0.91 4.86 -5.15
CA ILE A 33 -0.45 4.91 -6.53
C ILE A 33 -1.38 4.03 -7.35
N ASP A 34 -2.06 4.64 -8.31
CA ASP A 34 -2.89 3.98 -9.30
C ASP A 34 -2.16 3.98 -10.66
N ALA A 35 -2.41 2.95 -11.47
CA ALA A 35 -1.96 2.83 -12.84
C ALA A 35 -0.46 3.10 -13.09
N SER A 36 0.41 2.47 -12.30
CA SER A 36 1.87 2.54 -12.51
C SER A 36 2.34 1.46 -13.51
N PRO A 37 3.00 1.82 -14.62
CA PRO A 37 3.52 0.85 -15.57
C PRO A 37 4.74 0.12 -15.03
N THR A 38 4.88 -1.14 -15.42
CA THR A 38 6.08 -1.93 -15.18
C THR A 38 7.20 -1.49 -16.12
N ILE A 39 8.36 -1.14 -15.56
CA ILE A 39 9.50 -0.67 -16.34
C ILE A 39 10.29 -1.88 -16.84
N ARG A 40 10.47 -1.98 -18.16
CA ARG A 40 11.15 -3.10 -18.84
C ARG A 40 12.55 -2.77 -19.38
N ASP A 41 13.01 -1.55 -19.15
CA ASP A 41 14.39 -1.17 -19.46
C ASP A 41 15.33 -1.66 -18.35
N LYS A 42 16.25 -2.57 -18.68
CA LYS A 42 17.22 -3.17 -17.75
C LYS A 42 18.20 -2.16 -17.13
N ASN A 43 18.29 -0.95 -17.68
CA ASN A 43 19.14 0.11 -17.13
C ASN A 43 18.42 1.00 -16.12
N ASP A 44 17.09 0.87 -15.98
CA ASP A 44 16.32 1.61 -15.00
C ASP A 44 16.42 0.93 -13.62
N LYS A 45 16.60 1.73 -12.56
CA LYS A 45 16.65 1.23 -11.18
C LYS A 45 15.34 0.55 -10.74
N TRP A 46 14.24 0.77 -11.45
CA TRP A 46 12.93 0.19 -11.19
C TRP A 46 12.55 -0.92 -12.17
N TYR A 47 13.52 -1.44 -12.93
CA TYR A 47 13.33 -2.55 -13.87
C TYR A 47 12.74 -3.80 -13.20
N VAL A 48 11.65 -4.33 -13.74
CA VAL A 48 11.09 -5.64 -13.37
C VAL A 48 10.97 -6.51 -14.61
N SER A 49 11.42 -7.76 -14.54
CA SER A 49 11.33 -8.67 -15.68
C SER A 49 9.91 -9.20 -15.89
N GLU A 50 9.56 -9.56 -17.12
CA GLU A 50 8.28 -10.22 -17.44
C GLU A 50 8.11 -11.54 -16.67
N LYS A 51 9.21 -12.22 -16.33
CA LYS A 51 9.19 -13.43 -15.51
C LYS A 51 8.70 -13.14 -14.08
N GLU A 52 9.17 -12.05 -13.48
CA GLU A 52 8.83 -11.69 -12.11
C GLU A 52 7.42 -11.11 -11.99
N LEU A 53 7.04 -10.27 -12.96
CA LEU A 53 5.69 -9.73 -13.08
C LEU A 53 5.32 -9.64 -14.56
N PRO A 54 4.49 -10.55 -15.10
CA PRO A 54 4.09 -10.53 -16.51
C PRO A 54 3.18 -9.36 -16.87
N ASN A 55 2.45 -8.81 -15.89
CA ASN A 55 1.52 -7.69 -16.10
C ASN A 55 2.27 -6.43 -16.54
N GLU A 56 1.70 -5.70 -17.51
CA GLU A 56 2.27 -4.42 -17.95
C GLU A 56 2.10 -3.30 -16.92
N MET A 57 1.15 -3.46 -15.99
CA MET A 57 0.83 -2.51 -14.93
C MET A 57 0.95 -3.18 -13.57
N TYR A 58 1.43 -2.43 -12.57
CA TYR A 58 1.28 -2.81 -11.18
C TYR A 58 -0.20 -2.72 -10.76
N PRO A 59 -0.69 -3.60 -9.88
CA PRO A 59 -1.92 -3.31 -9.16
C PRO A 59 -1.74 -2.03 -8.32
N GLU A 60 -2.84 -1.39 -7.94
CA GLU A 60 -2.81 -0.28 -6.99
C GLU A 60 -1.96 -0.64 -5.76
N TYR A 61 -1.12 0.28 -5.31
CA TYR A 61 -0.23 0.08 -4.16
C TYR A 61 -0.01 1.39 -3.40
N MET A 62 0.56 1.30 -2.20
CA MET A 62 0.89 2.48 -1.40
C MET A 62 2.28 2.99 -1.76
N HIS A 63 2.44 4.29 -1.91
CA HIS A 63 3.74 4.91 -2.13
C HIS A 63 4.70 4.69 -0.95
N GLY A 64 5.92 4.21 -1.24
CA GLY A 64 6.90 3.78 -0.24
C GLY A 64 7.45 4.83 0.72
N SER A 65 7.07 6.11 0.62
CA SER A 65 7.48 7.13 1.60
C SER A 65 6.87 6.89 2.98
N THR A 66 5.60 6.50 3.06
CA THR A 66 4.94 6.14 4.32
C THR A 66 3.62 5.44 4.01
N TYR A 67 3.40 4.29 4.63
CA TYR A 67 2.13 3.59 4.66
C TYR A 67 2.04 2.74 5.94
N PHE A 68 0.84 2.29 6.29
CA PHE A 68 0.67 1.29 7.34
C PHE A 68 -0.55 0.42 7.06
N GLY A 69 -0.58 -0.77 7.65
CA GLY A 69 -1.72 -1.67 7.61
C GLY A 69 -2.02 -2.26 8.97
N ASN A 70 -3.24 -2.77 9.16
CA ASN A 70 -3.56 -3.48 10.39
C ASN A 70 -2.87 -4.85 10.44
N SER A 71 -2.53 -5.35 11.63
CA SER A 71 -1.75 -6.59 11.80
C SER A 71 -2.37 -7.81 11.09
N LYS A 72 -3.69 -7.85 10.96
CA LYS A 72 -4.40 -8.91 10.21
C LYS A 72 -4.14 -8.83 8.71
N ALA A 73 -4.06 -7.63 8.12
CA ALA A 73 -3.69 -7.46 6.73
C ALA A 73 -2.28 -7.97 6.48
N ILE A 74 -1.32 -7.61 7.35
CA ILE A 74 0.05 -8.13 7.29
C ILE A 74 0.06 -9.67 7.35
N THR A 75 -0.66 -10.23 8.32
CA THR A 75 -0.79 -11.69 8.46
C THR A 75 -1.42 -12.35 7.22
N SER A 76 -2.36 -11.67 6.56
CA SER A 76 -3.00 -12.15 5.33
C SER A 76 -1.99 -12.25 4.20
N ILE A 77 -1.31 -11.14 3.89
CA ILE A 77 -0.38 -11.08 2.74
C ILE A 77 0.81 -12.04 2.90
N MET A 78 1.30 -12.24 4.13
CA MET A 78 2.44 -13.13 4.37
C MET A 78 2.16 -14.59 3.98
N LYS A 79 0.90 -15.03 4.01
CA LYS A 79 0.50 -16.39 3.60
C LYS A 79 0.68 -16.63 2.09
N HIS A 80 0.67 -15.57 1.30
CA HIS A 80 0.71 -15.63 -0.17
C HIS A 80 2.12 -15.39 -0.74
N THR A 81 3.13 -15.20 0.11
CA THR A 81 4.52 -14.93 -0.30
C THR A 81 5.12 -16.02 -1.19
N LYS A 82 4.63 -17.27 -1.09
CA LYS A 82 5.08 -18.39 -1.92
C LYS A 82 4.41 -18.44 -3.30
N GLU A 83 3.41 -17.60 -3.55
CA GLU A 83 2.61 -17.60 -4.78
C GLU A 83 3.11 -16.61 -5.83
N VAL A 84 4.09 -15.76 -5.49
CA VAL A 84 4.56 -14.65 -6.32
C VAL A 84 6.09 -14.64 -6.37
N PHE A 85 6.64 -14.03 -7.42
CA PHE A 85 8.07 -13.73 -7.44
C PHE A 85 8.38 -12.53 -6.55
N ALA A 86 9.54 -12.56 -5.92
CA ALA A 86 10.07 -11.36 -5.29
C ALA A 86 10.44 -10.34 -6.38
N ILE A 87 10.09 -9.08 -6.15
CA ILE A 87 10.58 -7.91 -6.90
C ILE A 87 11.18 -6.93 -5.89
N HIS A 88 12.11 -6.09 -6.32
CA HIS A 88 12.75 -5.09 -5.45
C HIS A 88 11.87 -3.85 -5.21
N ILE A 89 10.77 -3.70 -5.94
CA ILE A 89 9.73 -2.69 -5.70
C ILE A 89 8.86 -3.13 -4.52
N GLU A 90 9.40 -2.95 -3.32
CA GLU A 90 8.85 -3.46 -2.06
C GLU A 90 7.41 -3.00 -1.81
N ASP A 91 7.15 -1.72 -2.04
CA ASP A 91 5.86 -1.10 -1.79
C ASP A 91 4.79 -1.69 -2.73
N ALA A 92 5.11 -1.85 -4.02
CA ALA A 92 4.25 -2.56 -4.98
C ALA A 92 4.11 -4.05 -4.66
N LEU A 93 5.17 -4.72 -4.20
CA LEU A 93 5.13 -6.15 -3.84
C LEU A 93 4.16 -6.40 -2.68
N TYR A 94 4.33 -5.71 -1.55
CA TYR A 94 3.57 -6.00 -0.34
C TYR A 94 2.19 -5.36 -0.32
N THR A 95 2.09 -4.10 -0.76
CA THR A 95 0.83 -3.35 -0.67
C THR A 95 -0.01 -3.42 -1.96
N GLY A 96 0.57 -3.90 -3.06
CA GLY A 96 -0.13 -4.16 -4.31
C GLY A 96 -0.32 -5.65 -4.59
N ILE A 97 0.73 -6.33 -5.07
CA ILE A 97 0.67 -7.71 -5.58
C ILE A 97 0.18 -8.69 -4.51
N LEU A 98 0.81 -8.70 -3.33
CA LEU A 98 0.39 -9.59 -2.24
C LEU A 98 -0.93 -9.15 -1.59
N ALA A 99 -1.24 -7.85 -1.61
CA ALA A 99 -2.50 -7.33 -1.11
C ALA A 99 -3.70 -7.78 -1.96
N GLU A 100 -3.55 -7.89 -3.29
CA GLU A 100 -4.55 -8.53 -4.18
C GLU A 100 -4.80 -9.98 -3.76
N LYS A 101 -3.74 -10.77 -3.57
CA LYS A 101 -3.85 -12.18 -3.14
C LYS A 101 -4.52 -12.32 -1.78
N GLY A 102 -4.17 -11.43 -0.84
CA GLY A 102 -4.71 -11.41 0.51
C GLY A 102 -6.06 -10.69 0.67
N ASN A 103 -6.66 -10.21 -0.43
CA ASN A 103 -7.90 -9.42 -0.45
C ASN A 103 -7.89 -8.25 0.56
N VAL A 104 -6.79 -7.49 0.55
CA VAL A 104 -6.53 -6.36 1.44
C VAL A 104 -6.90 -5.06 0.73
N SER A 105 -7.80 -4.28 1.33
CA SER A 105 -8.19 -2.99 0.79
C SER A 105 -7.08 -1.95 0.93
N ARG A 106 -7.10 -0.95 0.05
CA ARG A 106 -6.17 0.18 0.06
C ARG A 106 -6.96 1.46 0.13
N TYR A 107 -6.55 2.39 0.99
CA TYR A 107 -7.22 3.66 1.17
C TYR A 107 -6.25 4.83 1.02
N ASP A 108 -6.56 5.69 0.07
CA ASP A 108 -5.81 6.91 -0.17
C ASP A 108 -6.14 7.99 0.85
N HIS A 109 -5.10 8.52 1.47
CA HIS A 109 -5.13 9.70 2.34
C HIS A 109 -3.90 10.60 2.08
N ALA A 110 -3.37 10.57 0.85
CA ALA A 110 -2.20 11.35 0.46
C ALA A 110 -2.34 12.82 0.87
N ASP A 111 -3.35 13.51 0.33
CA ASP A 111 -3.48 14.95 0.54
C ASP A 111 -3.88 15.29 1.97
N LYS A 112 -4.70 14.46 2.60
CA LYS A 112 -5.25 14.77 3.92
C LYS A 112 -4.40 14.31 5.10
N HIS A 113 -3.41 13.45 4.89
CA HIS A 113 -2.61 12.91 6.00
C HIS A 113 -1.13 12.70 5.66
N PHE A 114 -0.82 12.09 4.51
CA PHE A 114 0.53 11.58 4.24
C PHE A 114 1.45 12.54 3.47
N ARG A 115 0.91 13.52 2.75
CA ARG A 115 1.65 14.52 1.96
C ARG A 115 1.45 15.93 2.48
N ASN A 116 0.20 16.37 2.62
CA ASN A 116 -0.08 17.74 3.05
C ASN A 116 -0.42 17.76 4.53
N GLY A 117 0.39 18.49 5.28
CA GLY A 117 0.27 18.66 6.71
C GLY A 117 -0.80 19.67 7.09
N ASP A 118 -1.94 19.77 6.40
CA ASP A 118 -2.99 20.74 6.76
C ASP A 118 -3.39 20.51 8.22
N VAL A 119 -2.97 21.43 9.09
CA VAL A 119 -3.16 21.41 10.53
C VAL A 119 -4.50 22.08 10.84
N TYR A 120 -5.57 21.60 10.24
CA TYR A 120 -6.91 22.00 10.64
C TYR A 120 -7.51 20.82 11.41
N PHE A 121 -7.29 20.85 12.72
CA PHE A 121 -8.08 20.10 13.69
C PHE A 121 -9.43 20.78 13.88
#